data_AF-A0A924NJU1-F1
#
_entry.id   AF-A0A924NJU1-F1
#
_cell.length_a   1.000
_cell.length_b   1.000
_cell.length_c   1.000
_cell.angle_alpha   90.00
_cell.angle_beta   90.00
_cell.angle_gamma   90.00
#
_symmetry.space_group_name_H-M   'P 1'
#
loop_
_entity.id
_entity.type
_entity.pdbx_description
1 polymer ?
#
loop_
_entity_poly.entity_id
_entity_poly.type
_entity_poly.pdbx_seq_one_letter_code
_entity_poly.pdbx_strand_id
1 'polypeptide(L)' 'LDLRDVTFLDSSGLSVLALALKGQRSRDASVSVVNPVPIVRRAIDLVGLGLMLENPAPSV' A
#
# COMPACT_ATOMS: atom_id res chain seq x y z
N LEU A 1 3.92 5.89 -0.33
CA LEU A 1 4.33 5.41 1.01
C LEU A 1 5.55 4.53 0.82
N ASP A 2 6.71 4.94 1.32
CA ASP A 2 7.91 4.10 1.31
C ASP A 2 7.89 3.19 2.53
N LEU A 3 7.94 1.87 2.32
CA LEU A 3 7.88 0.86 3.36
C LEU A 3 9.22 0.12 3.53
N ARG A 4 10.33 0.68 3.04
CA ARG A 4 11.66 0.05 3.09
C ARG A 4 12.07 -0.45 4.47
N ASP A 5 11.77 0.33 5.51
CA ASP A 5 12.15 0.03 6.90
C ASP A 5 11.04 -0.67 7.70
N VAL A 6 9.87 -0.89 7.08
CA VAL A 6 8.74 -1.58 7.71
C VAL A 6 8.95 -3.08 7.56
N THR A 7 9.19 -3.77 8.66
CA THR A 7 9.47 -5.22 8.67
C THR A 7 8.27 -6.09 9.02
N PHE A 8 7.20 -5.49 9.56
CA PHE A 8 5.99 -6.17 9.97
C PHE A 8 4.77 -5.27 9.75
N LEU A 9 3.65 -5.86 9.36
CA LEU A 9 2.38 -5.17 9.15
C LEU A 9 1.24 -6.06 9.66
N ASP A 10 0.57 -5.62 10.73
CA ASP A 10 -0.57 -6.32 11.32
C ASP A 10 -1.92 -5.82 10.74
N SER A 11 -3.02 -6.30 11.32
CA SER A 11 -4.37 -5.90 10.92
C SER A 11 -4.63 -4.40 11.10
N SER A 12 -3.99 -3.75 12.09
CA SER A 12 -4.14 -2.31 12.31
C SER A 12 -3.41 -1.51 11.23
N GLY A 13 -2.19 -1.91 10.88
CA GLY A 13 -1.44 -1.31 9.78
C GLY A 13 -2.13 -1.48 8.43
N LEU A 14 -2.69 -2.66 8.16
CA LEU A 14 -3.50 -2.92 6.97
C LEU A 14 -4.76 -2.05 6.93
N SER A 15 -5.40 -1.82 8.08
CA SER A 15 -6.57 -0.94 8.19
C SER A 15 -6.23 0.51 7.84
N VAL A 16 -5.05 1.00 8.25
CA VAL A 16 -4.56 2.34 7.88
C VAL A 16 -4.38 2.47 6.36
N LEU A 17 -3.79 1.46 5.71
CA LEU A 17 -3.66 1.45 4.24
C LEU A 17 -5.02 1.48 3.54
N ALA A 18 -5.99 0.70 4.03
CA ALA A 18 -7.35 0.69 3.50
C ALA A 18 -8.05 2.06 3.67
N LEU A 19 -7.83 2.75 4.79
CA LEU A 19 -8.37 4.09 5.02
C LEU A 19 -7.75 5.12 4.07
N ALA A 20 -6.43 5.03 3.82
CA ALA A 20 -5.75 5.90 2.86
C ALA A 20 -6.34 5.75 1.45
N LEU A 21 -6.56 4.51 1.00
CA LEU A 21 -7.22 4.22 -0.28
C LEU A 21 -8.65 4.76 -0.35
N LYS A 22 -9.44 4.64 0.72
CA LYS A 22 -10.79 5.22 0.76
C LYS A 22 -10.77 6.75 0.64
N GLY A 23 -9.78 7.40 1.25
CA GLY A 23 -9.62 8.86 1.22
C GLY A 23 -9.28 9.44 -0.16
N GLN A 24 -8.75 8.63 -1.08
CA GLN A 24 -8.46 9.03 -2.46
C GLN A 24 -9.71 9.40 -3.25
N ARG A 25 -10.79 8.64 -3.06
CA ARG A 25 -12.01 8.75 -3.87
C ARG A 25 -12.68 10.12 -3.77
N SER A 26 -12.42 10.86 -2.70
CA SER A 26 -12.98 12.20 -2.48
C SER A 26 -12.03 13.34 -2.87
N ARG A 27 -10.80 13.05 -3.32
CA ARG A 27 -9.74 14.06 -3.45
C ARG A 27 -8.95 14.04 -4.76
N ASP A 28 -9.36 13.24 -5.75
CA ASP A 28 -8.59 13.02 -6.99
C ASP A 28 -7.09 12.78 -6.72
N ALA A 29 -6.83 11.89 -5.75
CA ALA A 29 -5.49 11.60 -5.26
C ALA A 29 -5.19 10.11 -5.45
N SER A 30 -3.90 9.78 -5.63
CA SER A 30 -3.42 8.40 -5.64
C SER A 30 -2.46 8.16 -4.46
N VAL A 31 -2.33 6.89 -4.08
CA VAL A 31 -1.48 6.39 -3.01
C VAL A 31 -0.90 5.10 -3.54
N SER A 32 0.42 5.08 -3.62
CA SER A 32 1.18 3.88 -3.95
C SER A 32 2.07 3.49 -2.77
N VAL A 33 2.40 2.21 -2.70
CA VAL A 33 3.39 1.65 -1.79
C VAL A 33 4.65 1.32 -2.57
N VAL A 34 5.81 1.72 -2.06
CA VAL A 34 7.11 1.44 -2.65
C VAL A 34 8.02 0.74 -1.64
N ASN A 35 8.92 -0.11 -2.15
CA ASN A 35 9.89 -0.87 -1.38
C ASN A 35 9.36 -1.70 -0.19
N PRO A 36 8.17 -2.34 -0.24
CA PRO A 36 7.79 -3.24 0.85
C PRO A 36 8.72 -4.45 0.87
N VAL A 37 9.24 -4.80 2.05
CA VAL A 37 9.91 -6.09 2.22
C VAL A 37 8.95 -7.25 1.93
N PRO A 38 9.42 -8.45 1.54
CA PRO A 38 8.56 -9.53 1.04
C PRO A 38 7.40 -9.92 1.98
N ILE A 39 7.65 -9.96 3.29
CA ILE A 39 6.62 -10.33 4.27
C ILE A 39 5.51 -9.28 4.37
N VAL A 40 5.86 -7.99 4.26
CA VAL A 40 4.90 -6.87 4.27
C VAL A 40 4.12 -6.85 2.96
N ARG A 41 4.78 -7.05 1.81
CA ARG A 41 4.08 -7.17 0.52
C ARG A 41 3.06 -8.30 0.55
N ARG A 42 3.43 -9.46 1.09
CA ARG A 42 2.53 -10.61 1.20
C ARG A 42 1.33 -10.31 2.10
N ALA A 43 1.50 -9.59 3.21
CA ALA A 43 0.39 -9.19 4.07
C ALA A 43 -0.60 -8.26 3.34
N ILE A 44 -0.08 -7.30 2.55
CA ILE A 44 -0.89 -6.39 1.72
C ILE A 44 -1.66 -7.17 0.65
N ASP A 45 -1.00 -8.11 -0.03
CA ASP A 45 -1.61 -8.92 -1.09
C ASP A 45 -2.69 -9.86 -0.54
N LEU A 46 -2.47 -10.44 0.66
CA LEU A 46 -3.41 -11.37 1.31
C LEU A 46 -4.81 -10.77 1.50
N VAL A 47 -4.88 -9.46 1.76
CA VAL A 47 -6.14 -8.74 1.98
C VAL A 47 -6.64 -8.02 0.73
N GLY A 48 -6.05 -8.30 -0.44
CA GLY A 48 -6.47 -7.76 -1.73
C GLY A 48 -6.14 -6.29 -1.95
N LEU A 49 -5.26 -5.68 -1.14
CA LEU A 49 -4.87 -4.27 -1.29
C LEU A 49 -3.75 -4.07 -2.32
N GLY A 50 -3.06 -5.13 -2.73
CA GLY A 50 -1.87 -5.10 -3.59
C GLY A 50 -2.05 -4.26 -4.85
N LEU A 51 -3.03 -4.63 -5.68
CA LEU A 51 -3.31 -3.97 -6.98
C LEU A 51 -3.70 -2.49 -6.83
N MET A 52 -4.31 -2.10 -5.71
CA MET A 52 -4.74 -0.72 -5.48
C MET A 52 -3.60 0.19 -5.01
N LEU A 53 -2.51 -0.40 -4.53
CA LEU A 53 -1.34 0.30 -4.00
C LEU A 53 -0.14 0.22 -4.94
N GLU A 54 -0.32 -0.30 -6.15
CA GLU A 54 0.74 -0.32 -7.15
C GLU A 54 1.08 1.10 -7.59
N ASN A 55 2.37 1.40 -7.65
CA ASN A 55 2.84 2.55 -8.38
C ASN A 55 2.89 2.14 -9.86
N PRO A 56 2.16 2.80 -10.79
CA PRO A 56 2.45 2.61 -12.20
C PRO A 56 3.93 2.94 -12.40
N ALA A 57 4.67 2.05 -13.05
CA ALA A 57 6.08 2.24 -13.29
C ALA A 57 6.31 3.62 -13.91
N PRO A 58 7.38 4.35 -13.52
CA PRO A 58 7.69 5.61 -14.16
C PRO A 58 7.84 5.36 -15.67
N SER A 59 7.02 6.04 -16.46
CA SER A 59 7.20 6.06 -17.92
C SER A 59 8.56 6.68 -18.20
N VAL A 60 9.51 5.85 -18.63
CA VAL A 60 10.84 6.25 -19.14
C VAL A 60 10.67 6.83 -20.54
#